data_AF-A0A2S9GH53-F1
#
_entry.id   AF-A0A2S9GH53-F1
#
_cell.length_a   1.000
_cell.length_b   1.000
_cell.length_c   1.000
_cell.angle_alpha   90.00
_cell.angle_beta   90.00
_cell.angle_gamma   90.00
#
_symmetry.space_group_name_H-M   'P 1'
#
loop_
_entity.id
_entity.type
_entity.pdbx_description
1 polymer ?
#
loop_
_entity_poly.entity_id
_entity_poly.type
_entity_poly.pdbx_seq_one_letter_code
_entity_poly.pdbx_strand_id
1 'polypeptide(L)' 'MGGFGDRLSAAMAQRGPLCLGIDPHAGLLRAWGLSTDPDGLARFSDLCVAAFAGFAVVKPQVAFFEAYG' A
#
# COMPACT_ATOMS: atom_id res chain seq x y z
N MET A 1 18.15 -19.48 -9.96
CA MET A 1 17.13 -19.50 -8.88
C MET A 1 17.10 -18.11 -8.24
N GLY A 2 15.94 -17.64 -7.80
CA GLY A 2 15.68 -16.20 -7.57
C GLY A 2 14.23 -15.80 -7.90
N GLY A 3 13.29 -16.72 -7.69
CA GLY A 3 11.87 -16.49 -7.97
C GLY A 3 11.24 -15.48 -7.00
N PHE A 4 9.97 -15.13 -7.24
CA PHE A 4 9.24 -14.25 -6.32
C PHE A 4 9.27 -14.77 -4.87
N GLY A 5 9.06 -16.07 -4.67
CA GLY A 5 9.10 -16.70 -3.34
C GLY A 5 10.44 -16.53 -2.62
N ASP A 6 11.55 -16.73 -3.33
CA ASP A 6 12.90 -16.55 -2.78
C ASP A 6 13.13 -15.10 -2.35
N ARG A 7 12.74 -14.13 -3.21
CA ARG A 7 12.87 -12.70 -2.91
C ARG A 7 11.99 -12.26 -1.75
N LEU A 8 10.75 -12.76 -1.68
CA LEU A 8 9.83 -12.46 -0.58
C LEU A 8 10.35 -13.03 0.74
N SER A 9 10.83 -14.27 0.74
CA SER A 9 11.43 -14.91 1.92
C SER A 9 12.63 -14.10 2.44
N ALA A 10 13.54 -13.70 1.55
CA ALA A 10 14.68 -12.84 1.91
C ALA A 10 14.24 -11.46 2.45
N ALA A 11 13.24 -10.83 1.82
CA ALA A 11 12.71 -9.54 2.26
C ALA A 11 12.06 -9.63 3.65
N MET A 12 11.28 -10.68 3.93
CA MET A 12 10.65 -10.90 5.24
C MET A 12 11.70 -11.18 6.33
N ALA A 13 12.77 -11.90 6.01
CA ALA A 13 13.87 -12.13 6.95
C ALA A 13 14.59 -10.82 7.34
N GLN A 14 14.70 -9.87 6.42
CA GLN A 14 15.39 -8.58 6.65
C GLN A 14 14.48 -7.50 7.25
N ARG A 15 13.20 -7.47 6.84
CA ARG A 15 12.25 -6.36 7.11
C ARG A 15 11.00 -6.76 7.89
N GLY A 16 10.94 -8.01 8.35
CA GLY A 16 9.84 -8.57 9.13
C GLY A 16 8.72 -9.18 8.26
N PRO A 17 7.97 -10.17 8.81
CA PRO A 17 6.91 -10.88 8.10
C PRO A 17 5.55 -10.16 8.19
N LEU A 18 5.53 -8.85 7.88
CA LEU A 18 4.31 -8.05 7.86
C LEU A 18 4.00 -7.58 6.43
N CYS A 19 2.75 -7.79 6.01
CA CYS A 19 2.21 -7.29 4.76
C CYS A 19 1.26 -6.12 5.03
N LEU A 20 1.61 -4.95 4.51
CA LEU A 20 0.86 -3.72 4.76
C LEU A 20 -0.17 -3.46 3.65
N GLY A 21 -1.43 -3.23 4.03
CA GLY A 21 -2.48 -2.85 3.09
C GLY A 21 -2.34 -1.39 2.64
N ILE A 22 -2.62 -1.13 1.36
CA ILE A 22 -2.86 0.23 0.84
C ILE A 22 -4.31 0.24 0.35
N ASP A 23 -5.21 0.67 1.22
CA ASP A 23 -6.65 0.47 1.08
C ASP A 23 -7.39 1.83 1.12
N PRO A 24 -7.28 2.68 0.08
CA PRO A 24 -7.75 4.08 0.07
C PRO A 24 -9.28 4.23 -0.03
N HIS A 25 -10.02 3.54 0.84
CA HIS A 25 -11.47 3.66 0.90
C HIS A 25 -11.89 5.05 1.40
N ALA A 26 -13.07 5.52 0.98
CA ALA A 26 -13.51 6.90 1.20
C ALA A 26 -13.52 7.32 2.69
N GLY A 27 -13.80 6.39 3.61
CA GLY A 27 -13.71 6.63 5.06
C GLY A 27 -12.30 6.98 5.54
N LEU A 28 -11.28 6.29 5.02
CA LEU A 28 -9.88 6.51 5.37
C LEU A 28 -9.37 7.84 4.79
N LEU A 29 -9.71 8.12 3.53
CA LEU A 29 -9.37 9.39 2.86
C LEU A 29 -9.92 10.58 3.66
N ARG A 30 -11.21 10.53 4.04
CA ARG A 30 -11.82 11.57 4.89
C ARG A 30 -11.17 11.68 6.26
N ALA A 31 -10.87 10.55 6.91
CA ALA A 31 -10.21 10.55 8.21
C ALA A 31 -8.80 11.18 8.17
N TRP A 32 -8.14 11.15 7.01
CA TRP A 32 -6.84 11.77 6.76
C TRP A 32 -6.95 13.20 6.21
N GLY A 33 -8.17 13.74 6.08
CA GLY A 33 -8.41 15.07 5.51
C GLY A 33 -8.13 15.18 4.01
N LEU A 34 -8.17 14.05 3.29
CA LEU A 34 -7.98 13.98 1.85
C LEU A 34 -9.33 14.00 1.12
N SER A 35 -9.31 14.46 -0.13
CA SER A 35 -10.46 14.39 -1.03
C SER A 35 -10.80 12.94 -1.40
N THR A 36 -12.07 12.69 -1.72
CA THR A 36 -12.53 11.37 -2.20
C THR A 36 -12.63 11.39 -3.73
N ASP A 37 -11.48 11.52 -4.37
CA ASP A 37 -11.25 11.61 -5.81
C ASP A 37 -9.86 11.00 -6.15
N PRO A 38 -9.47 10.88 -7.44
CA PRO A 38 -8.16 10.35 -7.82
C PRO A 38 -6.96 11.07 -7.16
N ASP A 39 -7.04 12.39 -6.95
CA ASP A 39 -5.95 13.17 -6.36
C ASP A 39 -5.75 12.81 -4.87
N GLY A 40 -6.85 12.65 -4.13
CA GLY A 40 -6.82 12.20 -2.74
C GLY A 40 -6.31 10.77 -2.62
N LEU A 41 -6.71 9.88 -3.54
CA LEU A 41 -6.24 8.50 -3.62
C LEU A 41 -4.73 8.42 -3.90
N ALA A 42 -4.23 9.23 -4.85
CA ALA A 42 -2.81 9.30 -5.18
C ALA A 42 -1.99 9.78 -3.97
N ARG A 43 -2.43 10.88 -3.35
CA ARG A 43 -1.77 11.43 -2.16
C ARG A 43 -1.75 10.45 -0.99
N PHE A 44 -2.84 9.74 -0.75
CA PHE A 44 -2.87 8.69 0.27
C PHE A 44 -1.86 7.59 -0.02
N SER A 45 -1.83 7.12 -1.27
CA SER A 45 -0.95 6.02 -1.71
C SER A 45 0.53 6.40 -1.58
N ASP A 46 0.91 7.61 -1.97
CA ASP A 46 2.28 8.13 -1.84
C ASP A 46 2.72 8.20 -0.37
N LEU A 47 1.84 8.69 0.52
CA LEU A 47 2.11 8.74 1.95
C LEU A 47 2.34 7.34 2.53
N CYS A 48 1.50 6.37 2.15
CA CYS A 48 1.67 4.97 2.54
C CYS A 48 3.00 4.40 2.05
N VAL A 49 3.34 4.54 0.77
CA VAL A 49 4.59 4.00 0.22
C VAL A 49 5.81 4.59 0.92
N ALA A 50 5.81 5.91 1.15
CA ALA A 50 6.90 6.58 1.88
C ALA A 50 7.02 6.07 3.32
N ALA A 51 5.90 5.97 4.05
CA ALA A 51 5.89 5.48 5.42
C ALA A 51 6.27 3.99 5.54
N PHE A 52 5.96 3.18 4.52
CA PHE A 52 6.13 1.73 4.52
C PHE A 52 7.47 1.25 3.94
N ALA A 53 8.37 2.16 3.56
CA ALA A 53 9.63 1.84 2.88
C ALA A 53 10.52 0.83 3.65
N GLY A 54 10.37 0.73 4.97
CA GLY A 54 11.11 -0.21 5.82
C GLY A 54 10.57 -1.64 5.83
N PHE A 55 9.43 -1.93 5.21
CA PHE A 55 8.75 -3.23 5.30
C PHE A 55 8.97 -4.11 4.07
N ALA A 56 8.73 -5.41 4.24
CA ALA A 56 8.99 -6.40 3.21
C ALA A 56 8.08 -6.27 1.98
N VAL A 57 6.79 -5.98 2.22
CA VAL A 57 5.75 -6.05 1.18
C VAL A 57 4.54 -5.17 1.52
N VAL A 58 3.92 -4.64 0.46
CA VAL A 58 2.62 -3.97 0.52
C VAL A 58 1.60 -4.72 -0.36
N LYS A 59 0.31 -4.57 -0.07
CA LYS A 59 -0.79 -5.16 -0.82
C LYS A 59 -1.89 -4.13 -1.07
N PRO A 60 -1.82 -3.35 -2.17
CA PRO A 60 -2.90 -2.46 -2.56
C PRO A 60 -4.19 -3.24 -2.85
N GLN A 61 -5.33 -2.78 -2.34
CA GLN A 61 -6.64 -3.33 -2.68
C GLN A 61 -7.22 -2.63 -3.91
N VAL A 62 -7.11 -3.29 -5.05
CA VAL A 62 -7.48 -2.77 -6.37
C VAL A 62 -8.91 -2.22 -6.45
N ALA A 63 -9.87 -2.80 -5.72
CA ALA A 63 -11.26 -2.34 -5.72
C ALA A 63 -11.43 -0.89 -5.25
N PHE A 64 -10.53 -0.38 -4.38
CA PHE A 64 -10.57 1.03 -3.96
C PHE A 64 -9.95 1.99 -4.98
N PHE A 65 -9.17 1.47 -5.93
CA PHE A 65 -8.64 2.23 -7.06
C PHE A 65 -9.65 2.24 -8.21
N GLU A 66 -10.18 1.06 -8.57
CA GLU A 66 -11.19 0.89 -9.63
C GLU A 66 -12.46 1.74 -9.43
N ALA A 67 -12.79 2.08 -8.18
CA ALA A 67 -13.90 2.98 -7.86
C ALA A 67 -13.75 4.40 -8.46
N TYR A 68 -12.57 4.78 -8.93
CA TYR A 68 -12.27 6.10 -9.47
C TYR A 68 -11.90 6.11 -10.97
N GLY A 69 -12.01 4.97 -11.67
CA GLY A 69 -11.74 4.84 -13.10
C GLY A 69 -10.57 3.92 -13.44
#